data_AF-A0A349K4T6-F1
#
_entry.id   AF-A0A349K4T6-F1
#
_cell.length_a   1.000
_cell.length_b   1.000
_cell.length_c   1.000
_cell.angle_alpha   90.00
_cell.angle_beta   90.00
_cell.angle_gamma   90.00
#
_symmetry.space_group_name_H-M   'P 1'
#
loop_
_entity.id
_entity.type
_entity.pdbx_description
1 polymer ?
#
loop_
_entity_poly.entity_id
_entity_poly.type
_entity_poly.pdbx_seq_one_letter_code
_entity_poly.pdbx_strand_id
1 'polypeptide(L)' 'PKRTHPIARGAWIIEVIFNDPPPPPPNNVPPLNEDAAARNLTIREKFAKHRENPDCAGCHSRLDPL' A
#
# COMPACT_ATOMS: atom_id res chain seq x y z
N PRO A 1 -0.87 -16.38 -9.64
CA PRO A 1 -1.76 -16.04 -8.50
C PRO A 1 -1.11 -16.43 -7.15
N LYS A 2 -0.16 -15.63 -6.64
CA LYS A 2 0.59 -15.98 -5.42
C LYS A 2 0.44 -15.00 -4.25
N ARG A 3 -0.29 -13.89 -4.39
CA ARG A 3 -0.63 -12.99 -3.27
C ARG A 3 -1.91 -12.19 -3.50
N THR A 4 -2.52 -11.78 -2.38
CA THR A 4 -3.57 -10.77 -2.34
C THR A 4 -2.94 -9.39 -2.54
N HIS A 5 -3.65 -8.47 -3.22
CA HIS A 5 -3.20 -7.10 -3.48
C HIS A 5 -4.13 -6.11 -2.74
N PRO A 6 -3.90 -5.82 -1.44
CA PRO A 6 -4.82 -5.05 -0.61
C PRO A 6 -5.10 -3.64 -1.15
N ILE A 7 -4.06 -2.96 -1.64
CA ILE A 7 -4.19 -1.60 -2.18
C ILE A 7 -5.13 -1.55 -3.40
N ALA A 8 -4.93 -2.43 -4.38
CA ALA A 8 -5.80 -2.54 -5.55
C ALA A 8 -7.26 -2.88 -5.17
N ARG A 9 -7.45 -3.72 -4.14
CA ARG A 9 -8.78 -4.01 -3.61
C ARG A 9 -9.44 -2.77 -2.96
N GLY A 10 -8.68 -2.02 -2.16
CA GLY A 10 -9.15 -0.79 -1.52
C GLY A 10 -9.52 0.28 -2.55
N ALA A 11 -8.65 0.51 -3.55
CA ALA A 11 -8.92 1.44 -4.65
C ALA A 11 -10.20 1.07 -5.40
N TRP A 12 -10.39 -0.22 -5.71
CA TRP A 12 -11.60 -0.69 -6.38
C TRP A 12 -12.88 -0.45 -5.56
N ILE A 13 -12.85 -0.64 -4.23
CA ILE A 13 -14.02 -0.37 -3.38
C ILE A 13 -14.39 1.12 -3.43
N ILE A 14 -13.39 2.00 -3.30
CA ILE A 14 -13.60 3.46 -3.30
C ILE A 14 -14.12 3.93 -4.67
N GLU A 15 -13.54 3.41 -5.76
CA GLU A 15 -13.94 3.71 -7.13
C GLU A 15 -15.35 3.19 -7.46
N VAL A 16 -15.60 1.89 -7.25
CA VAL A 16 -16.80 1.23 -7.78
C VAL A 16 -17.99 1.29 -6.83
N ILE A 17 -17.75 1.17 -5.51
CA ILE A 17 -18.84 1.14 -4.53
C ILE A 17 -19.20 2.55 -4.07
N PHE A 18 -18.19 3.38 -3.80
CA PHE A 18 -18.41 4.74 -3.30
C PHE A 18 -18.47 5.82 -4.39
N ASN A 19 -18.20 5.48 -5.65
CA ASN A 19 -18.16 6.40 -6.79
C ASN A 19 -17.27 7.64 -6.52
N ASP A 20 -16.19 7.44 -5.75
CA ASP A 20 -15.21 8.46 -5.37
C ASP A 20 -13.82 8.00 -5.84
N PRO A 21 -13.55 7.96 -7.15
CA PRO A 21 -12.31 7.41 -7.66
C PRO A 21 -11.09 8.17 -7.09
N PRO A 22 -10.10 7.45 -6.51
CA PRO A 22 -8.91 8.10 -5.98
C PRO A 22 -8.11 8.75 -7.13
N PRO A 23 -7.33 9.82 -6.86
CA PRO A 23 -6.45 10.40 -7.86
C PRO A 23 -5.46 9.35 -8.38
N PRO A 24 -5.02 9.45 -9.64
CA PRO A 24 -4.10 8.49 -10.23
C PRO A 24 -2.82 8.38 -9.39
N PRO A 25 -2.26 7.16 -9.24
CA PRO A 25 -1.07 6.96 -8.44
C PRO A 25 0.10 7.79 -9.01
N PRO A 26 0.94 8.40 -8.17
CA PRO A 26 2.11 9.11 -8.64
C PRO A 26 3.05 8.16 -9.40
N ASN A 27 3.49 8.57 -10.59
CA ASN A 27 4.31 7.76 -11.50
C ASN A 27 5.67 7.30 -10.92
N ASN A 28 6.12 7.89 -9.80
CA ASN A 28 7.47 7.71 -9.26
C ASN A 28 7.54 6.81 -8.02
N VAL A 29 6.52 6.01 -7.72
CA VAL A 29 6.61 5.07 -6.59
C VAL A 29 7.25 3.77 -7.08
N PRO A 30 8.48 3.43 -6.64
CA PRO A 30 9.11 2.18 -7.00
C PRO A 30 8.32 1.00 -6.39
N PRO A 31 8.27 -0.16 -7.09
CA PRO A 31 7.66 -1.35 -6.52
C PRO A 31 8.37 -1.72 -5.22
N LEU A 32 7.59 -2.20 -4.24
CA LEU A 32 8.12 -2.74 -2.99
C LEU A 32 9.16 -3.82 -3.29
N ASN A 33 10.39 -3.63 -2.82
CA ASN A 33 11.44 -4.63 -2.94
C ASN A 33 11.16 -5.77 -1.95
N GLU A 34 10.61 -6.87 -2.46
CA GLU A 34 10.17 -8.02 -1.66
C GLU A 34 11.35 -8.76 -0.99
N ASP A 35 12.55 -8.65 -1.57
CA ASP A 35 13.77 -9.33 -1.13
C ASP A 35 14.60 -8.50 -0.13
N ALA A 36 14.38 -7.17 -0.07
CA ALA A 36 15.13 -6.25 0.78
C ALA A 36 14.71 -6.28 2.26
N ALA A 37 13.63 -6.98 2.59
CA ALA A 37 13.21 -7.09 3.99
C ALA A 37 14.12 -8.04 4.76
N ALA A 38 14.74 -7.55 5.82
CA ALA A 38 15.53 -8.33 6.78
C ALA A 38 14.87 -9.69 7.05
N ARG A 39 15.68 -10.77 7.01
CA ARG A 39 15.25 -12.18 6.97
C ARG A 39 14.34 -12.64 8.12
N ASN A 40 14.06 -11.78 9.11
CA ASN A 40 13.41 -12.13 10.37
C ASN A 40 12.11 -11.36 10.66
N LEU A 41 11.65 -10.46 9.78
CA LEU A 41 10.39 -9.72 10.02
C LEU A 41 9.17 -10.46 9.46
N THR A 42 8.08 -10.48 10.22
CA THR A 42 6.77 -10.91 9.75
C THR A 42 6.25 -9.97 8.66
N ILE A 43 5.28 -10.43 7.85
CA ILE A 43 4.67 -9.58 6.82
C ILE A 43 4.06 -8.30 7.42
N ARG A 44 3.46 -8.38 8.60
CA ARG A 44 2.91 -7.20 9.30
C ARG A 44 3.99 -6.18 9.65
N GLU A 45 5.12 -6.62 10.19
CA GLU A 45 6.24 -5.74 10.54
C GLU A 45 6.90 -5.14 9.29
N LYS A 46 6.98 -5.90 8.19
CA LYS A 46 7.45 -5.39 6.90
C LYS A 46 6.57 -4.25 6.38
N PHE A 47 5.25 -4.42 6.44
CA PHE A 47 4.30 -3.37 6.05
C PHE A 47 4.33 -2.16 6.99
N ALA A 48 4.45 -2.38 8.30
CA ALA A 48 4.59 -1.28 9.27
C ALA A 48 5.82 -0.41 8.95
N LYS A 49 6.98 -1.05 8.71
CA LYS A 49 8.20 -0.35 8.32
C LYS A 49 8.09 0.36 6.97
N HIS A 50 7.36 -0.21 6.01
CA HIS A 50 7.10 0.45 4.72
C HIS A 50 6.27 1.73 4.89
N ARG A 51 5.26 1.69 5.77
CA ARG A 51 4.39 2.83 6.07
C ARG A 51 5.12 4.00 6.73
N GLU A 52 6.23 3.75 7.40
CA GLU A 52 7.08 4.79 8.02
C GLU A 52 7.84 5.64 7.00
N ASN A 53 7.95 5.23 5.73
CA ASN A 53 8.62 6.02 4.70
C ASN A 53 7.83 7.34 4.48
N PRO A 54 8.46 8.52 4.64
CA PRO A 54 7.80 9.82 4.40
C PRO A 54 7.12 9.93 3.04
N ASP A 55 7.69 9.32 2.00
CA ASP A 55 7.14 9.33 0.64
C ASP A 55 5.84 8.52 0.51
N CYS A 56 5.62 7.55 1.41
CA CYS A 56 4.47 6.65 1.41
C CYS A 56 3.42 7.08 2.47
N ALA A 57 3.86 7.63 3.60
CA ALA A 57 3.03 7.94 4.76
C ALA A 57 1.82 8.84 4.44
N GLY A 58 1.98 9.80 3.52
CA GLY A 58 0.94 10.77 3.19
C GLY A 58 -0.32 10.16 2.55
N CYS A 59 -0.15 9.17 1.67
CA CYS A 59 -1.30 8.46 1.10
C CYS A 59 -1.83 7.39 2.07
N HIS A 60 -0.94 6.70 2.78
CA HIS A 60 -1.30 5.66 3.73
C HIS A 60 -2.06 6.19 4.96
N SER A 61 -1.85 7.44 5.40
CA SER A 61 -2.64 8.04 6.49
C SER A 61 -4.12 8.22 6.14
N ARG A 62 -4.44 8.35 4.85
CA ARG A 62 -5.80 8.51 4.35
C ARG A 62 -6.47 7.18 4.02
N LEU A 63 -5.69 6.19 3.59
CA LEU A 63 -6.19 4.97 2.96
C LEU A 63 -6.11 3.72 3.84
N ASP A 64 -5.13 3.62 4.74
CA ASP A 64 -5.01 2.43 5.58
C ASP A 64 -6.01 2.50 6.74
N PRO A 65 -6.94 1.54 6.85
CA PRO A 65 -7.69 1.38 8.09
C PRO A 65 -6.68 1.03 9.20
N LEU A 66 -6.63 1.86 10.25
CA LEU A 66 -5.82 1.63 11.44
C LEU A 66 -6.20 0.29 12.10
#